data_AF-A0A9X6QIP5-F1
#
_entry.id   AF-A0A9X6QIP5-F1
#
_cell.length_a   1.000
_cell.length_b   1.000
_cell.length_c   1.000
_cell.angle_alpha   90.00
_cell.angle_beta   90.00
_cell.angle_gamma   90.00
#
_symmetry.space_group_name_H-M   'P 1'
#
loop_
_entity.id
_entity.type
_entity.pdbx_description
1 polymer ?
#
loop_
_entity_poly.entity_id
_entity_poly.type
_entity_poly.pdbx_seq_one_letter_code
_entity_poly.pdbx_strand_id
1 'polypeptide(L)'
;MVKYRLGYDYVFIPNEPIVHKGEDVSSMSVYVLFQVFDENGQERLFESEELEDQRLSLKNGESCYLTNLVRCSFDKETILSFERNQSVLKDSGYTIEWTIDSYSKDVGIGFAEAQEISKEEWMDMMVQYRELFDNRDNDSAQSCAYFTEKVTV
;
A
#
# COMPACT_ATOMS: atom_id res chain seq x y z
N MET A 1 -24.56 -2.89 -11.13
CA MET A 1 -23.47 -2.10 -10.54
C MET A 1 -22.16 -2.80 -10.77
N VAL A 2 -21.09 -2.04 -11.00
CA VAL A 2 -19.73 -2.59 -11.12
C VAL A 2 -19.16 -2.72 -9.72
N LYS A 3 -18.52 -3.86 -9.43
CA LYS A 3 -17.89 -4.12 -8.13
C LYS A 3 -16.38 -4.00 -8.25
N TYR A 4 -15.74 -3.54 -7.19
CA TYR A 4 -14.32 -3.26 -7.17
C TYR A 4 -13.63 -3.87 -5.95
N ARG A 5 -12.37 -4.24 -6.13
CA ARG A 5 -11.39 -4.33 -5.04
C ARG A 5 -10.71 -2.98 -4.87
N LEU A 6 -10.30 -2.70 -3.64
CA LEU A 6 -9.53 -1.49 -3.33
C LEU A 6 -8.07 -1.85 -3.15
N GLY A 7 -7.21 -0.99 -3.67
CA GLY A 7 -5.79 -1.03 -3.40
C GLY A 7 -5.27 0.32 -2.94
N TYR A 8 -4.11 0.30 -2.30
CA TYR A 8 -3.46 1.47 -1.74
C TYR A 8 -1.96 1.40 -2.02
N ASP A 9 -1.33 2.56 -2.11
CA ASP A 9 0.12 2.64 -2.08
C ASP A 9 0.68 2.49 -0.66
N TYR A 10 1.91 2.02 -0.56
CA TYR A 10 2.77 2.20 0.61
C TYR A 10 4.04 2.91 0.14
N VAL A 11 4.23 4.13 0.63
CA VAL A 11 5.29 5.04 0.20
C VAL A 11 6.50 4.91 1.12
N PHE A 12 7.66 4.64 0.52
CA PHE A 12 8.97 4.60 1.15
C PHE A 12 9.73 5.86 0.83
N ILE A 13 10.09 6.60 1.87
CA ILE A 13 10.80 7.87 1.77
C ILE A 13 12.25 7.65 2.17
N PRO A 14 13.23 7.92 1.30
CA PRO A 14 14.63 7.92 1.68
C PRO A 14 14.95 9.14 2.55
N ASN A 15 15.88 9.02 3.50
CA ASN A 15 16.31 10.15 4.35
C ASN A 15 16.91 11.33 3.56
N GLU A 16 17.41 11.06 2.35
CA GLU A 16 17.96 12.06 1.43
C GLU A 16 17.53 11.71 -0.01
N PRO A 17 17.37 12.71 -0.91
CA PRO A 17 17.02 12.46 -2.31
C PRO A 17 18.00 11.52 -3.00
N ILE A 18 17.47 10.59 -3.80
CA ILE A 18 18.26 9.63 -4.57
C ILE A 18 18.46 10.17 -5.98
N VAL A 19 19.71 10.20 -6.47
CA VAL A 19 19.96 10.40 -7.91
C VAL A 19 20.16 9.04 -8.57
N HIS A 20 19.21 8.63 -9.40
CA HIS A 20 19.25 7.35 -10.12
C HIS A 20 19.11 7.59 -11.62
N LYS A 21 20.11 7.17 -12.41
CA LYS A 21 20.15 7.36 -13.88
C LYS A 21 19.90 8.82 -14.34
N GLY A 22 20.28 9.80 -13.51
CA GLY A 22 20.10 11.23 -13.80
C GLY A 22 18.75 11.81 -13.39
N GLU A 23 17.91 11.02 -12.72
CA GLU A 23 16.62 11.45 -12.18
C GLU A 23 16.71 11.61 -10.65
N ASP A 24 16.10 12.68 -10.13
CA ASP A 24 15.92 12.87 -8.69
C ASP A 24 14.70 12.08 -8.24
N VAL A 25 14.92 11.00 -7.50
CA VAL A 25 13.87 10.15 -6.93
C VAL A 25 13.64 10.57 -5.47
N SER A 26 12.41 10.99 -5.19
CA SER A 26 12.00 11.49 -3.88
C SER A 26 11.32 10.44 -3.00
N SER A 27 10.70 9.43 -3.61
CA SER A 27 10.09 8.30 -2.92
C SER A 27 9.93 7.11 -3.86
N MET A 28 9.66 5.96 -3.26
CA MET A 28 9.35 4.72 -3.97
C MET A 28 8.11 4.09 -3.36
N SER A 29 7.23 3.52 -4.18
CA SER A 29 5.95 3.00 -3.68
C SER A 29 5.70 1.58 -4.18
N VAL A 30 5.03 0.79 -3.33
CA VAL A 30 4.39 -0.46 -3.73
C VAL A 30 2.88 -0.29 -3.66
N TYR A 31 2.19 -0.70 -4.71
CA TYR A 31 0.73 -0.66 -4.76
C TYR A 31 0.21 -2.05 -4.38
N VAL A 32 -0.66 -2.09 -3.38
CA VAL A 32 -1.15 -3.33 -2.78
C VAL A 32 -2.65 -3.39 -2.95
N LEU A 33 -3.12 -4.44 -3.63
CA LEU A 33 -4.54 -4.72 -3.83
C LEU A 33 -5.03 -5.66 -2.71
N PHE A 34 -6.17 -5.31 -2.12
CA PHE A 34 -6.73 -6.05 -0.99
C PHE A 34 -7.93 -6.91 -1.40
N GLN A 35 -8.00 -8.08 -0.76
CA GLN A 35 -9.18 -8.93 -0.73
C GLN A 35 -9.67 -9.04 0.71
N VAL A 36 -10.93 -8.66 0.94
CA VAL A 36 -11.53 -8.64 2.27
C VAL A 36 -12.64 -9.68 2.30
N PHE A 37 -12.61 -10.57 3.28
CA PHE A 37 -13.62 -11.61 3.45
C PHE A 37 -14.35 -11.41 4.77
N ASP A 38 -15.67 -11.54 4.76
CA ASP A 38 -16.49 -11.54 5.98
C ASP A 38 -16.38 -12.87 6.75
N GLU A 39 -17.11 -12.99 7.87
CA GLU A 39 -17.12 -14.19 8.71
C GLU A 39 -17.67 -15.44 8.02
N ASN A 40 -18.41 -15.27 6.92
CA ASN A 40 -18.94 -16.36 6.10
C ASN A 40 -17.99 -16.74 4.97
N GLY A 41 -16.84 -16.06 4.85
CA GLY A 41 -15.89 -16.23 3.75
C GLY A 41 -16.33 -15.57 2.44
N GLN A 42 -17.34 -14.70 2.47
CA GLN A 42 -17.76 -13.95 1.30
C GLN A 42 -16.85 -12.74 1.09
N GLU A 43 -16.32 -12.60 -0.13
CA GLU A 43 -15.52 -11.43 -0.49
C GLU A 43 -16.39 -10.17 -0.47
N ARG A 44 -15.99 -9.21 0.37
CA ARG A 44 -16.53 -7.87 0.40
C ARG A 44 -15.92 -7.07 -0.73
N LEU A 45 -16.76 -6.73 -1.70
CA LEU A 45 -16.42 -5.83 -2.79
C LEU A 45 -17.05 -4.46 -2.53
N PHE A 46 -16.41 -3.44 -3.09
CA PHE A 46 -16.83 -2.05 -2.95
C PHE A 46 -17.57 -1.61 -4.21
N GLU A 47 -18.60 -0.80 -4.04
CA GLU A 47 -19.39 -0.22 -5.12
C GLU A 47 -19.80 1.19 -4.71
N SER A 48 -19.79 2.12 -5.66
CA SER A 48 -20.40 3.44 -5.45
C SER A 48 -20.71 4.08 -6.79
N GLU A 49 -21.84 4.79 -6.87
CA GLU A 49 -22.17 5.67 -8.00
C GLU A 49 -21.48 7.04 -7.87
N GLU A 50 -21.04 7.40 -6.66
CA GLU A 50 -20.36 8.66 -6.31
C GLU A 50 -18.97 8.43 -5.66
N LEU A 51 -18.15 9.45 -5.53
CA LEU A 51 -16.86 9.37 -4.83
C LEU A 51 -17.07 9.36 -3.31
N GLU A 52 -17.49 8.22 -2.77
CA GLU A 52 -17.61 8.01 -1.33
C GLU A 52 -16.34 7.38 -0.77
N ASP A 53 -15.97 7.84 0.43
CA ASP A 53 -14.83 7.32 1.17
C ASP A 53 -15.09 5.87 1.61
N GLN A 54 -14.27 4.94 1.11
CA GLN A 54 -14.50 3.51 1.30
C GLN A 54 -13.77 3.00 2.54
N ARG A 55 -14.52 2.76 3.61
CA ARG A 55 -14.01 2.26 4.89
C ARG A 55 -14.69 0.96 5.29
N LEU A 56 -13.99 0.15 6.08
CA LEU A 56 -14.57 -1.03 6.70
C LEU A 56 -15.20 -0.66 8.04
N SER A 57 -16.48 -1.01 8.22
CA SER A 57 -17.17 -0.94 9.51
C SER A 57 -16.73 -2.12 10.38
N LEU A 58 -16.26 -1.82 11.59
CA LEU A 58 -15.83 -2.78 12.60
C LEU A 58 -17.01 -3.10 13.53
N LYS A 59 -16.95 -4.25 14.23
CA LYS A 59 -18.03 -4.69 15.14
C LYS A 59 -18.26 -3.76 16.33
N ASN A 60 -17.24 -3.01 16.73
CA ASN A 60 -17.32 -2.02 17.82
C ASN A 60 -18.03 -0.72 17.40
N GLY A 61 -18.48 -0.59 16.15
CA GLY A 61 -19.13 0.59 15.60
C GLY A 61 -18.18 1.63 15.01
N GLU A 62 -16.86 1.42 15.13
CA GLU A 62 -15.85 2.25 14.46
C GLU A 62 -15.67 1.86 13.00
N SER A 63 -14.90 2.65 12.25
CA SER A 63 -14.50 2.31 10.89
C SER A 63 -13.02 2.57 10.64
N CYS A 64 -12.41 1.83 9.74
CA CYS A 64 -11.00 1.99 9.40
C CYS A 64 -10.76 1.83 7.89
N TYR A 65 -9.60 2.28 7.42
CA TYR A 65 -9.08 1.99 6.08
C TYR A 65 -8.43 0.61 6.05
N LEU A 66 -8.29 0.04 4.86
CA LEU A 66 -7.61 -1.25 4.68
C LEU A 66 -6.14 -1.19 5.10
N THR A 67 -5.50 -0.03 4.90
CA THR A 67 -4.12 0.25 5.35
C THR A 67 -3.96 0.29 6.87
N ASN A 68 -5.06 0.39 7.64
CA ASN A 68 -4.99 0.22 9.09
C ASN A 68 -4.92 -1.26 9.52
N LEU A 69 -5.25 -2.19 8.62
CA LEU A 69 -5.35 -3.62 8.90
C LEU A 69 -4.10 -4.39 8.49
N VAL A 70 -3.33 -3.84 7.55
CA VAL A 70 -2.05 -4.38 7.11
C VAL A 70 -1.04 -3.25 7.15
N ARG A 71 0.01 -3.40 7.95
CA ARG A 71 1.15 -2.49 7.96
C ARG A 71 2.16 -2.97 6.94
N CYS A 72 2.68 -2.06 6.13
CA CYS A 72 3.87 -2.28 5.32
C CYS A 72 5.04 -1.48 5.90
N SER A 73 6.23 -2.06 5.90
CA SER A 73 7.43 -1.44 6.46
C SER A 73 8.66 -1.85 5.66
N PHE A 74 9.70 -1.02 5.74
CA PHE A 74 10.99 -1.37 5.20
C PHE A 74 11.71 -2.29 6.17
N ASP A 75 12.21 -3.42 5.67
CA ASP A 75 13.04 -4.34 6.44
C ASP A 75 14.41 -4.46 5.78
N LYS A 76 15.49 -4.36 6.56
CA LYS A 76 16.84 -4.31 5.98
C LYS A 76 17.27 -5.62 5.32
N GLU A 77 16.69 -6.74 5.71
CA GLU A 77 17.01 -8.07 5.18
C GLU A 77 16.09 -8.44 4.03
N THR A 78 14.78 -8.25 4.18
CA THR A 78 13.75 -8.64 3.20
C THR A 78 13.27 -7.51 2.30
N ILE A 79 13.68 -6.26 2.54
CA ILE A 79 13.28 -5.00 1.90
C ILE A 79 11.83 -4.61 2.15
N LEU A 80 10.91 -5.56 2.12
CA LEU A 80 9.50 -5.39 2.45
C LEU A 80 9.12 -6.33 3.58
N SER A 81 8.44 -5.78 4.58
CA SER A 81 7.76 -6.55 5.62
C SER A 81 6.30 -6.12 5.72
N PHE A 82 5.40 -7.10 5.70
CA PHE A 82 3.96 -6.91 5.87
C PHE A 82 3.50 -7.57 7.16
N GLU A 83 2.80 -6.81 7.99
CA GLU A 83 2.26 -7.28 9.25
C GLU A 83 0.75 -7.02 9.34
N ARG A 84 -0.01 -8.06 9.67
CA ARG A 84 -1.45 -7.93 9.97
C ARG A 84 -1.62 -7.24 11.32
N ASN A 85 -2.46 -6.22 11.37
CA ASN A 85 -2.86 -5.57 12.62
C ASN A 85 -3.84 -6.47 13.40
N GLN A 86 -3.28 -7.44 14.13
CA GLN A 86 -4.05 -8.46 14.84
C GLN A 86 -5.05 -7.88 15.84
N SER A 87 -4.72 -6.73 16.48
CA SER A 87 -5.64 -6.10 17.43
C SER A 87 -6.90 -5.59 16.76
N VAL A 88 -6.80 -5.04 15.55
CA VAL A 88 -7.99 -4.57 14.82
C VAL A 88 -8.70 -5.75 14.15
N LEU A 89 -7.96 -6.70 13.57
CA LEU A 89 -8.54 -7.83 12.85
C LEU A 89 -9.32 -8.81 13.75
N LYS A 90 -8.83 -9.09 14.97
CA LYS A 90 -9.47 -10.06 15.86
C LYS A 90 -10.93 -9.72 16.16
N ASP A 91 -11.24 -8.44 16.27
CA ASP A 91 -12.57 -7.94 16.62
C ASP A 91 -13.33 -7.37 15.42
N SER A 92 -12.75 -7.37 14.21
CA SER A 92 -13.38 -6.79 13.01
C SER A 92 -14.42 -7.71 12.37
N GLY A 93 -14.27 -9.03 12.49
CA GLY A 93 -15.05 -10.00 11.71
C GLY A 93 -14.62 -10.12 10.25
N TYR A 94 -13.43 -9.63 9.90
CA TYR A 94 -12.87 -9.78 8.55
C TYR A 94 -11.58 -10.57 8.55
N THR A 95 -11.38 -11.33 7.47
CA THR A 95 -10.07 -11.84 7.05
C THR A 95 -9.59 -11.01 5.87
N ILE A 96 -8.29 -10.70 5.83
CA ILE A 96 -7.69 -9.91 4.74
C ILE A 96 -6.52 -10.64 4.14
N GLU A 97 -6.55 -10.73 2.82
CA GLU A 97 -5.46 -11.12 1.95
C GLU A 97 -5.07 -9.94 1.05
N TRP A 98 -3.85 -9.98 0.52
CA TRP A 98 -3.35 -8.92 -0.34
C TRP A 98 -2.33 -9.44 -1.35
N THR A 99 -2.19 -8.70 -2.44
CA THR A 99 -1.17 -8.91 -3.47
C THR A 99 -0.52 -7.58 -3.82
N ILE A 100 0.78 -7.60 -4.10
CA ILE A 100 1.43 -6.43 -4.71
C ILE A 100 1.03 -6.41 -6.18
N ASP A 101 0.41 -5.32 -6.59
CA ASP A 101 -0.08 -5.08 -7.94
C ASP A 101 1.02 -4.48 -8.83
N SER A 102 1.63 -3.38 -8.37
CA SER A 102 2.57 -2.59 -9.15
C SER A 102 3.56 -1.84 -8.25
N TYR A 103 4.57 -1.24 -8.88
CA TYR A 103 5.68 -0.55 -8.24
C TYR A 103 5.89 0.79 -8.92
N SER A 104 6.22 1.84 -8.16
CA SER A 104 6.58 3.14 -8.74
C SER A 104 7.78 3.77 -8.03
N LYS A 105 8.34 4.77 -8.70
CA LYS A 105 9.21 5.78 -8.11
C LYS A 105 8.59 7.15 -8.40
N ASP A 106 8.75 8.08 -7.47
CA ASP A 106 8.31 9.46 -7.66
C ASP A 106 9.51 10.33 -8.05
N VAL A 107 9.47 10.88 -9.26
CA VAL A 107 10.57 11.65 -9.86
C VAL A 107 10.29 13.14 -9.74
N GLY A 108 11.25 13.89 -9.19
CA GLY A 108 11.19 15.33 -8.92
C GLY A 108 11.30 15.65 -7.43
N ILE A 109 11.68 16.90 -7.12
CA ILE A 109 11.74 17.43 -5.75
C ILE A 109 10.68 18.52 -5.60
N GLY A 110 9.82 18.40 -4.60
CA GLY A 110 8.72 19.35 -4.31
C GLY A 110 7.45 19.07 -5.11
N PHE A 111 7.56 18.91 -6.44
CA PHE A 111 6.50 18.39 -7.29
C PHE A 111 7.01 17.12 -7.96
N ALA A 112 6.73 15.97 -7.34
CA ALA A 112 7.15 14.69 -7.85
C ALA A 112 6.03 14.04 -8.68
N GLU A 113 6.39 13.40 -9.78
CA GLU A 113 5.49 12.63 -10.62
C GLU A 113 5.75 11.14 -10.45
N ALA A 114 4.70 10.38 -10.16
CA ALA A 114 4.78 8.93 -10.05
C ALA A 114 5.05 8.31 -11.43
N GLN A 115 6.09 7.50 -11.50
CA GLN A 115 6.44 6.70 -12.67
C GLN A 115 6.40 5.23 -12.29
N GLU A 116 5.51 4.47 -12.92
CA GLU A 116 5.48 3.02 -12.77
C GLU A 116 6.79 2.41 -13.29
N ILE A 117 7.35 1.48 -12.52
CA ILE A 117 8.59 0.77 -12.84
C ILE A 117 8.42 -0.72 -12.63
N SER A 118 9.32 -1.52 -13.22
CA SER A 118 9.34 -2.96 -12.98
C SER A 118 9.65 -3.30 -11.52
N LYS A 119 9.19 -4.47 -11.07
CA LYS A 119 9.56 -5.02 -9.76
C LYS A 119 11.07 -5.14 -9.60
N GLU A 120 11.76 -5.57 -10.66
CA GLU A 120 13.20 -5.75 -10.69
C GLU A 120 13.92 -4.42 -10.47
N GLU A 121 13.55 -3.38 -11.21
CA GLU A 121 14.12 -2.04 -11.03
C GLU A 121 13.83 -1.47 -9.64
N TRP A 122 12.60 -1.65 -9.14
CA TRP A 122 12.23 -1.22 -7.80
C TRP A 122 13.08 -1.90 -6.74
N MET A 123 13.21 -3.23 -6.80
CA MET A 123 14.04 -3.98 -5.86
C MET A 123 15.52 -3.61 -5.93
N ASP A 124 16.06 -3.45 -7.15
CA ASP A 124 17.45 -3.07 -7.34
C ASP A 124 17.75 -1.72 -6.68
N MET A 125 16.87 -0.74 -6.84
CA MET A 125 16.99 0.56 -6.18
C MET A 125 16.88 0.46 -4.66
N MET A 126 15.89 -0.27 -4.13
CA MET A 126 15.72 -0.42 -2.68
C MET A 126 16.90 -1.15 -2.03
N VAL A 127 17.55 -2.07 -2.75
CA VAL A 127 18.78 -2.73 -2.29
C VAL A 127 19.99 -1.78 -2.41
N GLN A 128 20.13 -1.09 -3.54
CA GLN A 128 21.25 -0.19 -3.81
C GLN A 128 21.30 0.97 -2.81
N TYR A 129 20.14 1.53 -2.47
CA TYR A 129 20.00 2.69 -1.58
C TYR A 129 19.45 2.30 -0.20
N ARG A 130 19.60 1.04 0.20
CA ARG A 130 19.06 0.43 1.43
C ARG A 130 19.22 1.29 2.68
N GLU A 131 20.41 1.84 2.89
CA GLU A 131 20.70 2.64 4.09
C GLU A 131 19.91 3.96 4.14
N LEU A 132 19.43 4.47 3.00
CA LEU A 132 18.59 5.66 2.97
C LEU A 132 17.14 5.36 3.37
N PHE A 133 16.67 4.13 3.12
CA PHE A 133 15.32 3.67 3.46
C PHE A 133 15.21 3.08 4.87
N ASP A 134 16.33 2.73 5.51
CA ASP A 134 16.40 2.27 6.91
C ASP A 134 16.19 3.45 7.88
N ASN A 135 14.93 3.91 7.97
CA ASN A 135 14.57 5.10 8.73
C ASN A 135 13.14 5.03 9.31
N ARG A 136 12.86 5.94 10.24
CA ARG A 136 11.60 5.93 11.02
C ARG A 136 10.35 6.17 10.19
N ASP A 137 10.45 6.91 9.08
CA ASP A 137 9.30 7.17 8.21
C ASP A 137 8.85 5.88 7.52
N ASN A 138 9.77 4.91 7.38
CA ASN A 138 9.52 3.60 6.76
C ASN A 138 9.29 2.47 7.77
N ASP A 139 9.32 2.75 9.08
CA ASP A 139 8.88 1.79 10.09
C ASP A 139 7.41 1.41 9.84
N SER A 140 6.58 2.37 9.42
CA SER A 140 5.21 2.15 8.98
C SER A 140 4.96 3.05 7.78
N ALA A 141 5.18 2.52 6.59
CA ALA A 141 5.01 3.26 5.35
C ALA A 141 3.60 3.87 5.29
N GLN A 142 3.55 5.15 4.92
CA GLN A 142 2.28 5.86 4.75
C GLN A 142 1.62 5.47 3.43
N SER A 143 0.31 5.69 3.36
CA SER A 143 -0.45 5.62 2.10
C SER A 143 -0.97 7.01 1.76
N CYS A 144 -0.76 7.41 0.51
CA CYS A 144 -1.12 8.72 -0.03
C CYS A 144 -2.14 8.62 -1.17
N ALA A 145 -2.38 7.43 -1.70
CA ALA A 145 -3.27 7.20 -2.83
C ALA A 145 -4.02 5.87 -2.69
N TYR A 146 -5.16 5.80 -3.37
CA TYR A 146 -5.91 4.55 -3.55
C TYR A 146 -6.16 4.31 -5.04
N PHE A 147 -6.37 3.04 -5.39
CA PHE A 147 -6.77 2.61 -6.72
C PHE A 147 -7.82 1.51 -6.63
N THR A 148 -8.41 1.15 -7.75
CA THR A 148 -9.47 0.13 -7.80
C THR A 148 -9.23 -0.88 -8.91
N GLU A 149 -9.51 -2.15 -8.63
CA GLU A 149 -9.56 -3.21 -9.64
C GLU A 149 -11.03 -3.62 -9.84
N LYS A 150 -11.51 -3.54 -11.08
CA LYS A 150 -12.87 -4.00 -11.42
C LYS A 150 -12.96 -5.52 -11.33
N VAL A 151 -13.92 -6.02 -10.57
CA VAL A 151 -14.21 -7.45 -10.46
C VAL A 151 -15.35 -7.81 -11.43
N THR A 152 -15.10 -8.82 -12.27
CA THR A 152 -16.15 -9.43 -13.11
C THR A 152 -16.78 -10.56 -12.31
N VAL A 153 -18.04 -10.41 -11.94
CA VAL A 153 -18.86 -11.40 -11.21
C VAL A 153 -19.76 -12.14 -12.19
#